data_AF-A0A7V5C6T8-F1
#
_entry.id   AF-A0A7V5C6T8-F1
#
_cell.length_a   1.000
_cell.length_b   1.000
_cell.length_c   1.000
_cell.angle_alpha   90.00
_cell.angle_beta   90.00
_cell.angle_gamma   90.00
#
_symmetry.space_group_name_H-M   'P 1'
#
loop_
_entity.id
_entity.type
_entity.pdbx_description
1 polymer ?
#
loop_
_entity_poly.entity_id
_entity_poly.type
_entity_poly.pdbx_seq_one_letter_code
_entity_poly.pdbx_strand_id
1 'polypeptide(L)'
;MKSYIPAMLISLALVCIVEMIRIRRFSFFPADFFRSSVLVSEKFHQASLLCLSMGLTLSCLVIWNNEYLKIVSFPKLKLDTFFLGFSFPLSLITMSLMFSFMKNDYRDITDLLKNVGFWAINMGVIIFFLFILFEKLVLQLAVTSILFMAVIMIFYLFVSLGVQTQQKSFLISGMIFLLFTAITGILYIILEFFPEYYTQDTSRFLLKLHSFASLYGWNLSGLAVICRYEDFPIRLHSNGVILFHWVTVLILAPLGIYFRPFAVCTIICYTVFLYIIFSSQGTNRNANA
;
A
#
# COMPACT_ATOMS: atom_id res chain seq x y z
N MET A 1 -16.23 21.03 17.57
CA MET A 1 -15.24 21.86 16.84
C MET A 1 -14.35 20.93 16.04
N LYS A 2 -14.32 21.06 14.71
CA LYS A 2 -13.37 20.32 13.88
C LYS A 2 -12.01 21.01 14.01
N SER A 3 -11.05 20.37 14.67
CA SER A 3 -9.72 20.93 14.92
C SER A 3 -8.82 20.82 13.68
N TYR A 4 -9.11 21.62 12.65
CA TYR A 4 -8.34 21.61 11.40
C TYR A 4 -6.96 22.26 11.54
N ILE A 5 -6.85 23.35 12.30
CA ILE A 5 -5.59 24.08 12.49
C ILE A 5 -4.51 23.18 13.14
N PRO A 6 -4.78 22.47 14.26
CA PRO A 6 -3.80 21.55 14.83
C PRO A 6 -3.38 20.44 13.86
N ALA A 7 -4.32 19.88 13.09
CA ALA A 7 -4.03 18.84 12.10
C ALA A 7 -3.09 19.34 10.99
N MET A 8 -3.30 20.57 10.51
CA MET A 8 -2.44 21.21 9.51
C MET A 8 -1.03 21.48 10.06
N LEU A 9 -0.92 21.99 11.29
CA LEU A 9 0.38 22.22 11.93
C LEU A 9 1.17 20.92 12.13
N ILE A 10 0.52 19.86 12.62
CA ILE A 10 1.14 18.55 12.76
C ILE A 10 1.56 17.99 11.39
N SER A 11 0.70 18.13 10.38
CA SER A 11 1.01 17.69 9.01
C SER A 11 2.26 18.38 8.46
N LEU A 12 2.37 19.71 8.61
CA LEU A 12 3.55 20.47 8.18
C LEU A 12 4.81 20.08 8.97
N ALA A 13 4.70 19.87 10.28
CA ALA A 13 5.82 19.36 11.09
C ALA A 13 6.30 17.99 10.59
N LEU A 14 5.37 17.08 10.27
CA LEU A 14 5.69 15.78 9.70
C LEU A 14 6.34 15.90 8.31
N VAL A 15 5.89 16.82 7.45
CA VAL A 15 6.54 17.10 6.15
C VAL A 15 8.00 17.47 6.38
N CYS A 16 8.29 18.38 7.30
CA CYS A 16 9.67 18.79 7.62
C CYS A 16 10.53 17.60 8.08
N ILE A 17 9.98 16.73 8.93
CA ILE A 17 10.69 15.52 9.41
C ILE A 17 10.97 14.57 8.25
N VAL A 18 9.95 14.27 7.43
CA VAL A 18 10.06 13.34 6.31
C VAL A 18 11.04 13.85 5.26
N GLU A 19 10.98 15.13 4.89
CA GLU A 19 11.93 15.75 3.95
C GLU A 19 13.35 15.78 4.52
N MET A 20 13.52 16.07 5.80
CA MET A 20 14.84 16.03 6.44
C MET A 20 15.46 14.63 6.36
N ILE A 21 14.69 13.58 6.64
CA ILE A 21 15.15 12.19 6.51
C ILE A 21 15.47 11.86 5.05
N ARG A 22 14.59 12.24 4.11
CA ARG A 22 14.77 12.00 2.66
C ARG A 22 16.04 12.64 2.13
N ILE A 23 16.28 13.92 2.44
CA ILE A 23 17.44 14.69 1.97
C ILE A 23 18.73 14.14 2.57
N ARG A 24 18.73 13.73 3.84
CA ARG A 24 19.90 13.14 4.50
C ARG A 24 20.29 11.77 3.92
N ARG A 25 19.31 10.95 3.55
CA ARG A 25 19.54 9.59 3.03
C ARG A 25 19.85 9.57 1.54
N PHE A 26 19.17 10.42 0.77
CA PHE A 26 19.25 10.45 -0.68
C PHE A 26 19.77 11.82 -1.14
N SER A 27 18.87 12.67 -1.60
CA SER A 27 19.18 13.98 -2.16
C SER A 27 17.90 14.82 -2.21
N PHE A 28 18.06 16.15 -2.31
CA PHE A 28 16.92 17.05 -2.43
C PHE A 28 16.15 16.81 -3.74
N PHE A 29 16.85 16.76 -4.88
CA PHE A 29 16.26 16.47 -6.17
C PHE A 29 16.35 14.98 -6.51
N PRO A 30 15.25 14.30 -6.89
CA PRO A 30 15.23 12.85 -7.06
C PRO A 30 15.83 12.39 -8.41
N ALA A 31 17.07 12.77 -8.69
CA ALA A 31 17.79 12.36 -9.91
C ALA A 31 18.01 10.84 -9.97
N ASP A 32 18.07 10.17 -8.82
CA ASP A 32 18.37 8.75 -8.71
C ASP A 32 17.27 7.86 -9.31
N PHE A 33 16.04 8.35 -9.48
CA PHE A 33 14.97 7.64 -10.19
C PHE A 33 15.35 7.28 -11.63
N PHE A 34 16.07 8.18 -12.29
CA PHE A 34 16.44 8.05 -13.70
C PHE A 34 17.77 7.32 -13.92
N ARG A 35 18.54 7.07 -12.85
CA ARG A 35 19.82 6.39 -12.95
C ARG A 35 19.60 4.87 -12.89
N SER A 36 19.99 4.16 -13.95
CA SER A 36 19.89 2.69 -13.97
C SER A 36 20.88 2.01 -13.01
N SER A 37 21.96 2.71 -12.62
CA SER A 37 22.94 2.18 -11.66
C SER A 37 22.42 2.08 -10.22
N VAL A 38 21.29 2.72 -9.91
CA VAL A 38 20.72 2.73 -8.55
C VAL A 38 19.74 1.57 -8.40
N LEU A 39 19.87 0.82 -7.31
CA LEU A 39 18.99 -0.30 -6.99
C LEU A 39 17.52 0.15 -6.94
N VAL A 40 16.64 -0.66 -7.54
CA VAL A 40 15.20 -0.38 -7.60
C VAL A 40 14.56 -0.29 -6.21
N SER A 41 15.10 -1.02 -5.22
CA SER A 41 14.67 -0.87 -3.81
C SER A 41 14.87 0.56 -3.30
N GLU A 42 16.05 1.14 -3.51
CA GLU A 42 16.35 2.52 -3.07
C GLU A 42 15.47 3.54 -3.81
N LYS A 43 15.18 3.31 -5.10
CA LYS A 43 14.24 4.15 -5.85
C LYS A 43 12.84 4.13 -5.23
N PHE A 44 12.33 2.95 -4.87
CA PHE A 44 11.03 2.82 -4.19
C PHE A 44 11.04 3.46 -2.79
N HIS A 45 12.13 3.36 -2.04
CA HIS A 45 12.27 3.99 -0.73
C HIS A 45 12.24 5.53 -0.85
N GLN A 46 13.00 6.09 -1.79
CA GLN A 46 12.95 7.53 -2.01
C GLN A 46 11.56 7.97 -2.51
N ALA A 47 10.92 7.20 -3.39
CA ALA A 47 9.56 7.46 -3.85
C ALA A 47 8.52 7.40 -2.72
N SER A 48 8.64 6.47 -1.76
CA SER A 48 7.70 6.39 -0.63
C SER A 48 7.78 7.61 0.27
N LEU A 49 8.99 8.11 0.58
CA LEU A 49 9.18 9.31 1.39
C LEU A 49 8.66 10.55 0.68
N LEU A 50 8.95 10.67 -0.61
CA LEU A 50 8.47 11.76 -1.45
C LEU A 50 6.93 11.75 -1.54
N CYS A 51 6.33 10.58 -1.74
CA CYS A 51 4.88 10.40 -1.77
C CYS A 51 4.23 10.78 -0.43
N LEU A 52 4.84 10.40 0.70
CA LEU A 52 4.35 10.77 2.04
C LEU A 52 4.39 12.28 2.26
N SER A 53 5.52 12.90 1.94
CA SER A 53 5.73 14.35 2.03
C SER A 53 4.71 15.12 1.18
N MET A 54 4.61 14.79 -0.11
CA MET A 54 3.61 15.39 -1.01
C MET A 54 2.17 15.16 -0.52
N GLY A 55 1.87 13.96 -0.03
CA GLY A 55 0.53 13.63 0.46
C GLY A 55 0.13 14.46 1.68
N LEU A 56 1.05 14.68 2.61
CA LEU A 56 0.84 15.55 3.77
C LEU A 56 0.67 17.01 3.36
N THR A 57 1.54 17.52 2.48
CA THR A 57 1.43 18.89 1.95
C THR A 57 0.10 19.11 1.22
N LEU A 58 -0.27 18.22 0.31
CA LEU A 58 -1.53 18.31 -0.42
C LEU A 58 -2.74 18.21 0.52
N SER A 59 -2.69 17.37 1.55
CA SER A 59 -3.76 17.32 2.56
C SER A 59 -3.92 18.64 3.30
N CYS A 60 -2.82 19.30 3.67
CA CYS A 60 -2.85 20.62 4.28
C CYS A 60 -3.46 21.67 3.31
N LEU A 61 -3.07 21.65 2.03
CA LEU A 61 -3.63 22.53 1.00
C LEU A 61 -5.13 22.27 0.75
N VAL A 62 -5.58 21.02 0.78
CA VAL A 62 -6.99 20.65 0.61
C VAL A 62 -7.82 21.13 1.81
N ILE A 63 -7.33 20.99 3.04
CA ILE A 63 -8.00 21.55 4.23
C ILE A 63 -8.06 23.06 4.13
N TRP A 64 -6.93 23.71 3.80
CA TRP A 64 -6.84 25.15 3.64
C TRP A 64 -7.87 25.66 2.62
N ASN A 65 -7.91 25.02 1.44
CA ASN A 65 -8.83 25.38 0.38
C ASN A 65 -10.29 25.12 0.77
N ASN A 66 -10.64 23.94 1.27
CA ASN A 66 -12.05 23.59 1.48
C ASN A 66 -12.69 24.31 2.67
N GLU A 67 -11.92 24.57 3.73
CA GLU A 67 -12.45 25.22 4.94
C GLU A 67 -12.37 26.75 4.86
N TYR A 68 -11.25 27.31 4.37
CA TYR A 68 -10.98 28.74 4.48
C TYR A 68 -11.12 29.50 3.16
N LEU A 69 -10.45 29.08 2.08
CA LEU A 69 -10.36 29.88 0.85
C LEU A 69 -11.50 29.65 -0.15
N LYS A 70 -11.96 28.41 -0.30
CA LYS A 70 -12.97 27.93 -1.25
C LYS A 70 -12.73 28.34 -2.70
N ILE A 71 -11.46 28.44 -3.12
CA ILE A 71 -11.07 28.90 -4.46
C ILE A 71 -11.27 27.79 -5.50
N VAL A 72 -10.93 26.55 -5.16
CA VAL A 72 -11.01 25.40 -6.07
C VAL A 72 -12.10 24.45 -5.62
N SER A 73 -13.11 24.21 -6.46
CA SER A 73 -14.19 23.26 -6.17
C SER A 73 -14.16 22.07 -7.13
N PHE A 74 -13.55 20.96 -6.71
CA PHE A 74 -13.65 19.66 -7.39
C PHE A 74 -14.47 18.69 -6.51
N PRO A 75 -15.46 17.96 -7.06
CA PRO A 75 -16.32 17.05 -6.28
C PRO A 75 -15.53 15.96 -5.53
N LYS A 76 -14.43 15.49 -6.12
CA LYS A 76 -13.54 14.44 -5.60
C LYS A 76 -12.33 14.98 -4.82
N LEU A 77 -12.10 16.30 -4.77
CA LEU A 77 -11.03 16.89 -3.97
C LEU A 77 -11.48 17.08 -2.52
N LYS A 78 -11.82 15.97 -1.87
CA LYS A 78 -12.21 15.90 -0.46
C LYS A 78 -11.15 15.15 0.33
N LEU A 79 -11.08 15.46 1.63
CA LEU A 79 -10.12 14.83 2.54
C LEU A 79 -10.23 13.30 2.52
N ASP A 80 -11.45 12.75 2.47
CA ASP A 80 -11.72 11.31 2.47
C ASP A 80 -11.17 10.60 1.22
N THR A 81 -11.21 11.26 0.06
CA THR A 81 -10.62 10.75 -1.18
C THR A 81 -9.10 10.83 -1.13
N PHE A 82 -8.57 11.85 -0.47
CA PHE A 82 -7.14 12.03 -0.27
C PHE A 82 -6.54 11.09 0.80
N PHE A 83 -7.35 10.60 1.74
CA PHE A 83 -6.93 9.59 2.72
C PHE A 83 -6.48 8.28 2.08
N LEU A 84 -7.05 7.93 0.92
CA LEU A 84 -6.56 6.82 0.08
C LEU A 84 -5.09 7.04 -0.33
N GLY A 85 -4.69 8.31 -0.48
CA GLY A 85 -3.33 8.77 -0.76
C GLY A 85 -2.29 8.29 0.25
N PHE A 86 -2.63 8.21 1.54
CA PHE A 86 -1.69 7.81 2.60
C PHE A 86 -1.39 6.31 2.66
N SER A 87 -2.21 5.50 1.99
CA SER A 87 -1.93 4.07 1.80
C SER A 87 -0.75 3.82 0.86
N PHE A 88 -0.55 4.71 -0.13
CA PHE A 88 0.47 4.52 -1.16
C PHE A 88 1.90 4.58 -0.63
N PRO A 89 2.31 5.54 0.24
CA PRO A 89 3.63 5.52 0.84
C PRO A 89 3.98 4.19 1.51
N LEU A 90 3.03 3.60 2.25
CA LEU A 90 3.21 2.28 2.90
C LEU A 90 3.38 1.16 1.88
N SER A 91 2.59 1.18 0.81
CA SER A 91 2.75 0.24 -0.31
C SER A 91 4.10 0.38 -1.00
N LEU A 92 4.58 1.60 -1.26
CA LEU A 92 5.86 1.86 -1.93
C LEU A 92 7.06 1.43 -1.08
N ILE A 93 7.04 1.68 0.24
CA ILE A 93 8.12 1.20 1.12
C ILE A 93 8.10 -0.33 1.28
N THR A 94 6.92 -0.95 1.24
CA THR A 94 6.79 -2.42 1.21
C THR A 94 7.38 -3.00 -0.08
N MET A 95 7.11 -2.34 -1.22
CA MET A 95 7.74 -2.69 -2.49
C MET A 95 9.26 -2.54 -2.40
N SER A 96 9.78 -1.44 -1.83
CA SER A 96 11.22 -1.27 -1.59
C SER A 96 11.84 -2.49 -0.88
N LEU A 97 11.22 -2.94 0.22
CA LEU A 97 11.68 -4.12 0.96
C LEU A 97 11.63 -5.40 0.14
N MET A 98 10.58 -5.59 -0.66
CA MET A 98 10.50 -6.77 -1.52
C MET A 98 11.61 -6.78 -2.58
N PHE A 99 11.87 -5.64 -3.22
CA PHE A 99 12.94 -5.51 -4.20
C PHE A 99 14.32 -5.68 -3.55
N SER A 100 14.52 -5.29 -2.28
CA SER A 100 15.80 -5.53 -1.58
C SER A 100 16.04 -7.01 -1.27
N PHE A 101 14.98 -7.84 -1.19
CA PHE A 101 15.11 -9.28 -1.04
C PHE A 101 15.27 -10.04 -2.37
N MET A 102 15.17 -9.37 -3.52
CA MET A 102 15.44 -10.00 -4.81
C MET A 102 16.95 -10.03 -5.06
N LYS A 103 17.48 -11.17 -5.49
CA LYS A 103 18.88 -11.26 -5.87
C LYS A 103 19.20 -10.26 -7.00
N ASN A 104 20.38 -9.66 -6.91
CA ASN A 104 20.98 -8.94 -8.02
C ASN A 104 21.62 -9.97 -8.93
N ASP A 105 20.80 -10.54 -9.82
CA ASP A 105 21.28 -11.41 -10.87
C ASP A 105 21.79 -10.54 -12.03
N TYR A 106 22.94 -10.87 -12.61
CA TYR A 106 23.62 -10.04 -13.63
C TYR A 106 22.92 -10.08 -15.01
N ARG A 107 21.66 -10.51 -15.08
CA ARG A 107 20.90 -10.57 -16.33
C ARG A 107 20.24 -9.22 -16.58
N ASP A 108 20.65 -8.54 -17.64
CA ASP A 108 20.13 -7.23 -18.05
C ASP A 108 18.60 -7.17 -18.14
N ILE A 109 17.96 -8.27 -18.58
CA ILE A 109 16.49 -8.36 -18.67
C ILE A 109 15.84 -8.24 -17.29
N THR A 110 16.42 -8.85 -16.26
CA THR A 110 15.82 -8.82 -14.91
C THR A 110 15.90 -7.41 -14.32
N ASP A 111 17.01 -6.71 -14.52
CA ASP A 111 17.14 -5.32 -14.08
C ASP A 111 16.22 -4.37 -14.85
N LEU A 112 16.08 -4.58 -16.16
CA LEU A 112 15.11 -3.86 -16.98
C LEU A 112 13.68 -4.06 -16.46
N LEU A 113 13.26 -5.31 -16.21
CA LEU A 113 11.91 -5.60 -15.70
C LEU A 113 11.67 -5.01 -14.30
N LYS A 114 12.69 -5.00 -13.43
CA LYS A 114 12.61 -4.31 -12.12
C LYS A 114 12.39 -2.81 -12.31
N ASN A 115 13.13 -2.16 -13.21
CA ASN A 115 12.98 -0.73 -13.52
C ASN A 115 11.64 -0.42 -14.19
N VAL A 116 11.16 -1.26 -15.11
CA VAL A 116 9.81 -1.15 -15.69
C VAL A 116 8.75 -1.24 -14.59
N GLY A 117 8.90 -2.17 -13.64
CA GLY A 117 8.02 -2.30 -12.48
C GLY A 117 7.98 -1.03 -11.64
N PHE A 118 9.14 -0.43 -11.36
CA PHE A 118 9.23 0.85 -10.65
C PHE A 118 8.45 1.97 -11.35
N TRP A 119 8.68 2.19 -12.64
CA TRP A 119 8.00 3.24 -13.39
C TRP A 119 6.51 2.96 -13.56
N ALA A 120 6.13 1.72 -13.88
CA ALA A 120 4.74 1.32 -14.06
C ALA A 120 3.91 1.58 -12.80
N ILE A 121 4.43 1.23 -11.61
CA ILE A 121 3.73 1.47 -10.35
C ILE A 121 3.63 2.97 -10.04
N ASN A 122 4.76 3.70 -10.05
CA ASN A 122 4.76 5.10 -9.65
C ASN A 122 3.96 5.99 -10.62
N MET A 123 4.19 5.87 -11.92
CA MET A 123 3.43 6.64 -12.92
C MET A 123 1.98 6.18 -12.99
N GLY A 124 1.74 4.87 -12.90
CA GLY A 124 0.38 4.34 -12.92
C GLY A 124 -0.47 4.88 -11.78
N VAL A 125 0.06 4.96 -10.55
CA VAL A 125 -0.67 5.54 -9.40
C VAL A 125 -0.94 7.04 -9.60
N ILE A 126 0.04 7.81 -10.09
CA ILE A 126 -0.13 9.25 -10.35
C ILE A 126 -1.23 9.47 -11.40
N ILE A 127 -1.14 8.77 -12.53
CA ILE A 127 -2.11 8.88 -13.63
C ILE A 127 -3.50 8.39 -13.18
N PHE A 128 -3.55 7.29 -12.42
CA PHE A 128 -4.80 6.77 -11.86
C PHE A 128 -5.49 7.80 -10.96
N PHE A 129 -4.74 8.46 -10.08
CA PHE A 129 -5.29 9.51 -9.21
C PHE A 129 -5.80 10.71 -10.01
N LEU A 130 -5.09 11.13 -11.06
CA LEU A 130 -5.57 12.18 -11.97
C LEU A 130 -6.88 11.77 -12.65
N PHE A 131 -7.02 10.53 -13.12
CA PHE A 131 -8.26 10.06 -13.72
C PHE A 131 -9.42 9.90 -12.72
N ILE A 132 -9.14 9.65 -11.45
CA ILE A 132 -10.13 9.75 -10.38
C ILE A 132 -10.61 11.20 -10.22
N LEU A 133 -9.70 12.17 -10.18
CA LEU A 133 -10.06 13.59 -10.04
C LEU A 133 -10.89 14.12 -11.21
N PHE A 134 -10.63 13.65 -12.44
CA PHE A 134 -11.39 14.01 -13.64
C PHE A 134 -12.60 13.11 -13.95
N GLU A 135 -12.89 12.13 -13.08
CA GLU A 135 -14.04 11.22 -13.20
C GLU A 135 -14.08 10.45 -14.55
N LYS A 136 -12.91 10.09 -15.11
CA LYS A 136 -12.80 9.38 -16.40
C LYS A 136 -12.74 7.87 -16.23
N LEU A 137 -13.90 7.22 -16.09
CA LEU A 137 -14.01 5.77 -15.83
C LEU A 137 -13.27 4.86 -16.82
N VAL A 138 -13.33 5.14 -18.14
CA VAL A 138 -12.67 4.30 -19.17
C VAL A 138 -11.15 4.32 -19.00
N LEU A 139 -10.60 5.50 -18.72
CA LEU A 139 -9.17 5.66 -18.52
C LEU A 139 -8.73 5.07 -17.18
N GLN A 140 -9.58 5.12 -16.14
CA GLN A 140 -9.33 4.42 -14.88
C GLN A 140 -9.21 2.91 -15.11
N LEU A 141 -10.17 2.30 -15.81
CA LEU A 141 -10.14 0.86 -16.11
C LEU A 141 -8.86 0.48 -16.86
N ALA A 142 -8.49 1.23 -17.91
CA ALA A 142 -7.29 0.98 -18.69
C ALA A 142 -6.02 1.02 -17.82
N VAL A 143 -5.86 2.06 -16.98
CA VAL A 143 -4.68 2.20 -16.11
C VAL A 143 -4.65 1.13 -15.02
N THR A 144 -5.79 0.81 -14.41
CA THR A 144 -5.87 -0.25 -13.39
C THR A 144 -5.53 -1.61 -13.99
N SER A 145 -5.94 -1.91 -15.22
CA SER A 145 -5.53 -3.13 -15.92
C SER A 145 -4.02 -3.18 -16.18
N ILE A 146 -3.40 -2.06 -16.57
CA ILE A 146 -1.93 -1.98 -16.75
C ILE A 146 -1.21 -2.18 -15.40
N LEU A 147 -1.68 -1.52 -14.34
CA LEU A 147 -1.14 -1.69 -12.99
C LEU A 147 -1.28 -3.13 -12.50
N PHE A 148 -2.40 -3.80 -12.78
CA PHE A 148 -2.60 -5.20 -12.45
C PHE A 148 -1.57 -6.11 -13.12
N MET A 149 -1.32 -5.90 -14.42
CA MET A 149 -0.26 -6.63 -15.13
C MET A 149 1.13 -6.34 -14.56
N ALA A 150 1.40 -5.10 -14.17
CA ALA A 150 2.66 -4.74 -13.49
C ALA A 150 2.80 -5.46 -12.14
N VAL A 151 1.74 -5.57 -11.34
CA VAL A 151 1.75 -6.30 -10.07
C VAL A 151 1.97 -7.80 -10.31
N ILE A 152 1.35 -8.40 -11.32
CA ILE A 152 1.60 -9.81 -11.70
C ILE A 152 3.08 -10.01 -12.07
N MET A 153 3.64 -9.11 -12.89
CA MET A 153 5.05 -9.17 -13.26
C MET A 153 5.96 -9.09 -12.03
N ILE A 154 5.71 -8.13 -11.12
CA ILE A 154 6.49 -8.00 -9.87
C ILE A 154 6.32 -9.24 -8.99
N PHE A 155 5.12 -9.82 -8.93
CA PHE A 155 4.86 -11.07 -8.20
C PHE A 155 5.71 -12.22 -8.73
N TYR A 156 5.72 -12.41 -10.04
CA TYR A 156 6.54 -13.42 -10.69
C TYR A 156 8.04 -13.21 -10.40
N LEU A 157 8.54 -11.97 -10.53
CA LEU A 157 9.92 -11.63 -10.21
C LEU A 157 10.25 -11.91 -8.75
N PHE A 158 9.35 -11.58 -7.81
CA PHE A 158 9.59 -11.79 -6.39
C PHE A 158 9.61 -13.26 -6.00
N VAL A 159 8.70 -14.06 -6.56
CA VAL A 159 8.67 -15.51 -6.33
C VAL A 159 9.96 -16.14 -6.87
N SER A 160 10.38 -15.76 -8.08
CA SER A 160 11.55 -16.32 -8.78
C SER A 160 12.89 -15.87 -8.19
N LEU A 161 13.09 -14.57 -7.98
CA LEU A 161 14.38 -13.97 -7.58
C LEU A 161 14.52 -13.75 -6.07
N GLY A 162 13.43 -13.82 -5.31
CA GLY A 162 13.44 -13.57 -3.88
C GLY A 162 14.28 -14.59 -3.13
N VAL A 163 15.21 -14.13 -2.29
CA VAL A 163 16.00 -14.97 -1.39
C VAL A 163 15.07 -15.66 -0.39
N GLN A 164 15.32 -16.94 -0.07
CA GLN A 164 14.55 -17.68 0.93
C GLN A 164 14.83 -17.12 2.34
N THR A 165 14.04 -16.15 2.75
CA THR A 165 14.01 -15.60 4.11
C THR A 165 12.63 -15.85 4.72
N GLN A 166 12.52 -15.80 6.06
CA GLN A 166 11.23 -15.99 6.74
C GLN A 166 10.20 -14.92 6.34
N GLN A 167 10.66 -13.70 6.07
CA GLN A 167 9.84 -12.59 5.61
C GLN A 167 9.25 -12.86 4.22
N LYS A 168 9.91 -13.65 3.35
CA LYS A 168 9.46 -13.89 1.98
C LYS A 168 8.06 -14.51 1.93
N SER A 169 7.79 -15.56 2.69
CA SER A 169 6.48 -16.24 2.67
C SER A 169 5.35 -15.30 3.12
N PHE A 170 5.62 -14.48 4.14
CA PHE A 170 4.65 -13.51 4.64
C PHE A 170 4.41 -12.37 3.64
N LEU A 171 5.47 -11.88 2.98
CA LEU A 171 5.35 -10.91 1.89
C LEU A 171 4.63 -11.48 0.66
N ILE A 172 4.86 -12.75 0.31
CA ILE A 172 4.09 -13.44 -0.74
C ILE A 172 2.61 -13.43 -0.40
N SER A 173 2.23 -13.78 0.83
CA SER A 173 0.84 -13.67 1.28
C SER A 173 0.30 -12.24 1.10
N GLY A 174 1.07 -11.24 1.52
CA GLY A 174 0.75 -9.82 1.28
C GLY A 174 0.50 -9.52 -0.20
N MET A 175 1.38 -9.97 -1.10
CA MET A 175 1.21 -9.75 -2.53
C MET A 175 -0.03 -10.43 -3.11
N ILE A 176 -0.42 -11.59 -2.59
CA ILE A 176 -1.66 -12.23 -3.01
C ILE A 176 -2.86 -11.39 -2.56
N PHE A 177 -2.82 -10.74 -1.38
CA PHE A 177 -3.82 -9.72 -1.03
C PHE A 177 -3.80 -8.55 -2.00
N LEU A 178 -2.62 -8.08 -2.44
CA LEU A 178 -2.51 -6.99 -3.43
C LEU A 178 -3.09 -7.38 -4.81
N LEU A 179 -2.89 -8.62 -5.25
CA LEU A 179 -3.53 -9.13 -6.47
C LEU A 179 -5.05 -9.21 -6.30
N PHE A 180 -5.51 -9.68 -5.15
CA PHE A 180 -6.94 -9.72 -4.83
C PHE A 180 -7.57 -8.31 -4.77
N THR A 181 -6.86 -7.32 -4.25
CA THR A 181 -7.34 -5.92 -4.23
C THR A 181 -7.41 -5.34 -5.63
N ALA A 182 -6.44 -5.64 -6.50
CA ALA A 182 -6.49 -5.23 -7.89
C ALA A 182 -7.69 -5.85 -8.62
N ILE A 183 -7.95 -7.16 -8.42
CA ILE A 183 -9.12 -7.84 -9.00
C ILE A 183 -10.43 -7.21 -8.51
N THR A 184 -10.58 -7.03 -7.20
CA THR A 184 -11.79 -6.39 -6.63
C THR A 184 -11.95 -4.94 -7.04
N GLY A 185 -10.85 -4.20 -7.25
CA GLY A 185 -10.87 -2.83 -7.78
C GLY A 185 -11.32 -2.76 -9.23
N ILE A 186 -10.80 -3.65 -10.10
CA ILE A 186 -11.25 -3.76 -11.50
C ILE A 186 -12.72 -4.14 -11.56
N LEU A 187 -13.14 -5.14 -10.79
CA LEU A 187 -14.55 -5.56 -10.69
C LEU A 187 -15.46 -4.40 -10.27
N TYR A 188 -15.01 -3.58 -9.32
CA TYR A 188 -15.78 -2.41 -8.89
C TYR A 188 -15.96 -1.39 -10.02
N ILE A 189 -14.88 -1.06 -10.74
CA ILE A 189 -14.95 -0.13 -11.88
C ILE A 189 -15.88 -0.71 -12.97
N ILE A 190 -15.80 -2.01 -13.26
CA ILE A 190 -16.69 -2.69 -14.21
C ILE A 190 -18.14 -2.63 -13.76
N LEU A 191 -18.45 -2.86 -12.48
CA LEU A 191 -19.82 -2.73 -11.98
C LEU A 191 -20.36 -1.30 -12.11
N GLU A 192 -19.50 -0.29 -11.97
CA GLU A 192 -19.86 1.12 -12.19
C GLU A 192 -20.20 1.41 -13.68
N PHE A 193 -19.71 0.60 -14.62
CA PHE A 193 -20.08 0.66 -16.05
C PHE A 193 -21.45 0.08 -16.38
N PHE A 194 -21.96 -0.84 -15.56
CA PHE A 194 -23.22 -1.55 -15.82
C PHE A 194 -24.28 -1.22 -14.75
N PRO A 195 -25.01 -0.10 -14.89
CA PRO A 195 -26.03 0.32 -13.92
C PRO A 195 -27.12 -0.73 -13.67
N GLU A 196 -27.40 -1.60 -14.65
CA GLU A 196 -28.43 -2.64 -14.57
C GLU A 196 -28.08 -3.76 -13.57
N TYR A 197 -26.79 -4.05 -13.39
CA TYR A 197 -26.30 -5.01 -12.40
C TYR A 197 -25.86 -4.34 -11.08
N TYR A 198 -25.91 -3.01 -11.03
CA TYR A 198 -25.55 -2.23 -9.87
C TYR A 198 -26.64 -2.34 -8.79
N THR A 199 -26.52 -3.36 -7.94
CA THR A 199 -27.24 -3.37 -6.66
C THR A 199 -26.38 -2.66 -5.62
N GLN A 200 -26.99 -1.71 -4.90
CA GLN A 200 -26.28 -0.89 -3.91
C GLN A 200 -25.54 -1.74 -2.87
N ASP A 201 -26.07 -2.93 -2.55
CA ASP A 201 -25.49 -3.84 -1.57
C ASP A 201 -24.27 -4.62 -2.08
N THR A 202 -24.27 -5.07 -3.34
CA THR A 202 -23.12 -5.81 -3.92
C THR A 202 -21.93 -4.90 -4.15
N SER A 203 -22.16 -3.69 -4.67
CA SER A 203 -21.13 -2.65 -4.83
C SER A 203 -20.52 -2.24 -3.48
N ARG A 204 -21.36 -2.03 -2.46
CA ARG A 204 -20.88 -1.75 -1.09
C ARG A 204 -20.06 -2.88 -0.53
N PHE A 205 -20.52 -4.13 -0.65
CA PHE A 205 -19.78 -5.29 -0.16
C PHE A 205 -18.41 -5.38 -0.84
N LEU A 206 -18.37 -5.27 -2.17
CA LEU A 206 -17.14 -5.35 -2.95
C LEU A 206 -16.14 -4.24 -2.60
N LEU A 207 -16.60 -3.00 -2.44
CA LEU A 207 -15.78 -1.87 -1.99
C LEU A 207 -15.19 -2.10 -0.60
N LYS A 208 -15.99 -2.66 0.32
CA LYS A 208 -15.52 -2.95 1.68
C LYS A 208 -14.50 -4.09 1.68
N LEU A 209 -14.77 -5.15 0.92
CA LEU A 209 -13.84 -6.25 0.73
C LEU A 209 -12.51 -5.78 0.12
N HIS A 210 -12.56 -4.94 -0.91
CA HIS A 210 -11.40 -4.28 -1.50
C HIS A 210 -10.62 -3.46 -0.46
N SER A 211 -11.31 -2.59 0.28
CA SER A 211 -10.71 -1.74 1.31
C SER A 211 -10.05 -2.56 2.41
N PHE A 212 -10.70 -3.62 2.90
CA PHE A 212 -10.15 -4.50 3.92
C PHE A 212 -8.91 -5.24 3.42
N ALA A 213 -8.97 -5.83 2.22
CA ALA A 213 -7.83 -6.52 1.64
C ALA A 213 -6.63 -5.58 1.41
N SER A 214 -6.87 -4.32 1.03
CA SER A 214 -5.80 -3.35 0.77
C SER A 214 -5.15 -2.83 2.05
N LEU A 215 -5.97 -2.42 3.03
CA LEU A 215 -5.49 -1.79 4.25
C LEU A 215 -5.03 -2.80 5.29
N TYR A 216 -5.82 -3.85 5.52
CA TYR A 216 -5.55 -4.81 6.57
C TYR A 216 -4.93 -6.12 6.07
N GLY A 217 -4.99 -6.38 4.76
CA GLY A 217 -4.19 -7.44 4.12
C GLY A 217 -2.82 -6.92 3.75
N TRP A 218 -2.72 -6.27 2.59
CA TRP A 218 -1.44 -5.83 2.00
C TRP A 218 -0.64 -4.85 2.88
N ASN A 219 -1.22 -3.69 3.25
CA ASN A 219 -0.47 -2.68 4.01
C ASN A 219 -0.07 -3.17 5.40
N LEU A 220 -0.94 -3.91 6.09
CA LEU A 220 -0.61 -4.46 7.40
C LEU A 220 0.51 -5.50 7.30
N SER A 221 0.49 -6.35 6.27
CA SER A 221 1.60 -7.28 6.02
C SER A 221 2.91 -6.53 5.78
N GLY A 222 2.89 -5.47 4.97
CA GLY A 222 4.05 -4.63 4.73
C GLY A 222 4.57 -3.95 6.00
N LEU A 223 3.67 -3.31 6.75
CA LEU A 223 3.99 -2.64 8.01
C LEU A 223 4.59 -3.61 9.04
N ALA A 224 4.03 -4.81 9.18
CA ALA A 224 4.55 -5.81 10.10
C ALA A 224 6.01 -6.19 9.76
N VAL A 225 6.35 -6.32 8.48
CA VAL A 225 7.73 -6.60 8.05
C VAL A 225 8.65 -5.40 8.28
N ILE A 226 8.18 -4.18 8.04
CA ILE A 226 8.96 -2.94 8.29
C ILE A 226 9.26 -2.78 9.78
N CYS A 227 8.25 -2.91 10.64
CA CYS A 227 8.41 -2.73 12.08
C CYS A 227 9.27 -3.83 12.72
N ARG A 228 9.29 -5.02 12.13
CA ARG A 228 10.02 -6.20 12.63
C ARG A 228 11.11 -6.65 11.66
N TYR A 229 11.75 -5.71 10.98
CA TYR A 229 12.70 -6.02 9.92
C TYR A 229 13.88 -6.86 10.42
N GLU A 230 14.48 -6.46 11.54
CA GLU A 230 15.66 -7.10 12.15
C GLU A 230 15.32 -8.31 13.03
N ASP A 231 14.10 -8.39 13.55
CA ASP A 231 13.68 -9.37 14.56
C ASP A 231 12.42 -10.14 14.11
N PHE A 232 12.28 -10.46 12.82
CA PHE A 232 11.05 -11.07 12.31
C PHE A 232 10.74 -12.43 12.98
N PRO A 233 9.58 -12.59 13.63
CA PRO A 233 9.30 -13.78 14.43
C PRO A 233 8.91 -15.01 13.60
N ILE A 234 9.47 -16.16 13.97
CA ILE A 234 9.25 -17.47 13.30
C ILE A 234 7.76 -17.83 13.24
N ARG A 235 6.97 -17.42 14.24
CA ARG A 235 5.53 -17.73 14.32
C ARG A 235 4.72 -17.07 13.19
N LEU A 236 5.16 -15.94 12.64
CA LEU A 236 4.50 -15.28 11.50
C LEU A 236 4.69 -16.02 10.17
N HIS A 237 5.68 -16.92 10.10
CA HIS A 237 5.84 -17.84 8.97
C HIS A 237 4.87 -19.03 9.03
N SER A 238 4.18 -19.26 10.15
CA SER A 238 3.28 -20.42 10.25
C SER A 238 2.08 -20.26 9.30
N ASN A 239 1.81 -21.30 8.50
CA ASN A 239 0.64 -21.34 7.62
C ASN A 239 -0.66 -21.07 8.39
N GLY A 240 -0.71 -21.42 9.68
CA GLY A 240 -1.83 -21.12 10.56
C GLY A 240 -2.04 -19.63 10.80
N VAL A 241 -0.98 -18.85 11.07
CA VAL A 241 -1.10 -17.39 11.27
C VAL A 241 -1.45 -16.67 9.96
N ILE A 242 -0.87 -17.12 8.84
CA ILE A 242 -1.23 -16.59 7.51
C ILE A 242 -2.72 -16.87 7.22
N LEU A 243 -3.18 -18.11 7.37
CA LEU A 243 -4.58 -18.46 7.16
C LEU A 243 -5.51 -17.68 8.10
N PHE A 244 -5.12 -17.53 9.37
CA PHE A 244 -5.87 -16.74 10.35
C PHE A 244 -6.02 -15.28 9.90
N HIS A 245 -4.95 -14.67 9.37
CA HIS A 245 -4.97 -13.33 8.80
C HIS A 245 -5.93 -13.24 7.61
N TRP A 246 -5.87 -14.20 6.69
CA TRP A 246 -6.79 -14.30 5.53
C TRP A 246 -8.26 -14.38 5.92
N VAL A 247 -8.59 -15.30 6.83
CA VAL A 247 -9.97 -15.47 7.32
C VAL A 247 -10.46 -14.21 8.03
N THR A 248 -9.59 -13.57 8.83
CA THR A 248 -9.94 -12.33 9.54
C THR A 248 -10.23 -11.20 8.55
N VAL A 249 -9.38 -11.02 7.54
CA VAL A 249 -9.46 -9.90 6.58
C VAL A 249 -10.56 -10.08 5.53
N LEU A 250 -10.69 -11.28 4.95
CA LEU A 250 -11.61 -11.50 3.81
C LEU A 250 -12.99 -11.99 4.19
N ILE A 251 -13.15 -12.58 5.39
CA ILE A 251 -14.42 -13.17 5.80
C ILE A 251 -14.99 -12.41 6.98
N LEU A 252 -14.31 -12.42 8.13
CA LEU A 252 -14.84 -11.84 9.37
C LEU A 252 -15.04 -10.33 9.24
N ALA A 253 -14.06 -9.59 8.72
CA ALA A 253 -14.13 -8.14 8.65
C ALA A 253 -15.25 -7.62 7.71
N PRO A 254 -15.41 -8.10 6.47
CA PRO A 254 -16.55 -7.73 5.62
C PRO A 254 -17.89 -8.12 6.25
N LEU A 255 -18.02 -9.32 6.82
CA LEU A 255 -19.25 -9.75 7.50
C LEU A 255 -19.57 -8.93 8.75
N GLY A 256 -18.55 -8.44 9.45
CA GLY A 256 -18.69 -7.58 10.62
C GLY A 256 -19.42 -6.26 10.34
N ILE A 257 -19.43 -5.79 9.09
CA ILE A 257 -20.21 -4.61 8.69
C ILE A 257 -21.72 -4.88 8.75
N TYR A 258 -22.12 -6.10 8.40
CA TYR A 258 -23.54 -6.49 8.32
C TYR A 258 -24.02 -7.11 9.63
N PHE A 259 -23.14 -7.82 10.35
CA PHE A 259 -23.49 -8.59 11.54
C PHE A 259 -22.60 -8.22 12.73
N ARG A 260 -23.22 -7.66 13.79
CA ARG A 260 -22.51 -7.24 15.01
C ARG A 260 -21.65 -8.33 15.67
N PRO A 261 -22.07 -9.61 15.76
CA PRO A 261 -21.22 -10.65 16.34
C PRO A 261 -19.90 -10.84 15.59
N PHE A 262 -19.94 -10.76 14.25
CA PHE A 262 -18.75 -10.85 13.42
C PHE A 262 -17.84 -9.63 13.61
N ALA A 263 -18.39 -8.44 13.88
CA ALA A 263 -17.57 -7.26 14.19
C ALA A 263 -16.76 -7.46 15.48
N VAL A 264 -17.39 -7.95 16.55
CA VAL A 264 -16.71 -8.24 17.82
C VAL A 264 -15.65 -9.32 17.62
N CYS A 265 -15.99 -10.39 16.91
CA CYS A 265 -15.04 -11.45 16.57
C CYS A 265 -13.84 -10.90 15.78
N THR A 266 -14.08 -10.04 14.79
CA THR A 266 -13.03 -9.39 13.98
C THR A 266 -12.07 -8.57 14.85
N ILE A 267 -12.60 -7.78 15.79
CA ILE A 267 -11.79 -6.95 16.70
C ILE A 267 -10.89 -7.85 17.56
N ILE A 268 -11.46 -8.93 18.13
CA ILE A 268 -10.70 -9.89 18.93
C ILE A 268 -9.61 -10.53 18.06
N CYS A 269 -9.94 -10.99 16.86
CA CYS A 269 -9.00 -11.62 15.95
C CYS A 269 -7.86 -10.68 15.55
N TYR A 270 -8.13 -9.42 15.18
CA TYR A 270 -7.08 -8.44 14.91
C TYR A 270 -6.24 -8.13 16.13
N THR A 271 -6.84 -8.02 17.31
CA THR A 271 -6.10 -7.77 18.55
C THR A 271 -5.13 -8.92 18.83
N VAL A 272 -5.59 -10.17 18.68
CA VAL A 272 -4.76 -11.36 18.79
C VAL A 272 -3.67 -11.37 17.71
N PHE A 273 -4.01 -11.03 16.47
CA PHE A 273 -3.05 -10.98 15.37
C PHE A 273 -1.94 -9.95 15.61
N LEU A 274 -2.30 -8.72 15.99
CA LEU A 274 -1.34 -7.66 16.33
C LEU A 274 -0.52 -8.04 17.57
N TYR A 275 -1.14 -8.65 18.58
CA TYR A 275 -0.43 -9.16 19.74
C TYR A 275 0.61 -10.20 19.33
N ILE A 276 0.27 -11.13 18.43
CA ILE A 276 1.23 -12.11 17.90
C ILE A 276 2.37 -11.39 17.15
N ILE A 277 2.07 -10.39 16.32
CA ILE A 277 3.10 -9.62 15.59
C ILE A 277 4.07 -8.92 16.55
N PHE A 278 3.56 -8.18 17.54
CA PHE A 278 4.39 -7.34 18.40
C PHE A 278 5.02 -8.08 19.59
N SER A 279 4.36 -9.12 20.12
CA SER A 279 4.78 -9.81 21.34
C SER A 279 5.62 -11.08 21.07
N SER A 280 5.59 -11.62 19.85
CA SER A 280 6.39 -12.81 19.55
C SER A 280 7.88 -12.47 19.44
N GLN A 281 8.75 -13.31 20.01
CA GLN A 281 10.19 -13.13 19.94
C GLN A 281 10.74 -13.67 18.60
N GLY A 282 11.59 -12.89 17.95
CA GLY A 282 12.43 -13.35 16.85
C GLY A 282 13.56 -14.23 17.38
N THR A 283 13.90 -15.31 16.68
CA THR A 283 15.11 -16.08 17.02
C THR A 283 16.29 -15.36 16.41
N ASN A 284 17.02 -14.60 17.23
CA ASN A 284 18.23 -13.91 16.82
C ASN A 284 19.32 -14.96 16.51
N ARG A 285 19.49 -15.33 15.24
CA ARG A 285 20.48 -16.34 14.83
C ARG A 285 21.92 -15.80 14.84
N ASN A 286 22.12 -14.51 15.15
CA ASN A 286 23.43 -13.86 15.18
C ASN A 286 23.95 -13.56 16.60
N ALA A 287 23.42 -14.19 17.65
CA ALA A 287 23.99 -14.06 19.00
C ALA A 287 25.24 -14.93 19.25
N ASN A 288 25.66 -15.76 18.28
CA ASN A 288 26.87 -16.61 18.37
C ASN A 288 27.55 -16.76 16.99
N ALA A 289 28.15 -15.68 16.47
CA ALA A 289 29.15 -15.76 15.41
C ALA A 289 30.16 -14.61 15.58
#